data_AF-A0A7L3RR51-F1
#
_entry.id   AF-A0A7L3RR51-F1
#
_cell.length_a   1.000
_cell.length_b   1.000
_cell.length_c   1.000
_cell.angle_alpha   90.00
_cell.angle_beta   90.00
_cell.angle_gamma   90.00
#
_symmetry.space_group_name_H-M   'P 1'
#
loop_
_entity.id
_entity.type
_entity.pdbx_description
1 polymer ?
#
loop_
_entity_poly.entity_id
_entity_poly.type
_entity_poly.pdbx_seq_one_letter_code
_entity_poly.pdbx_strand_id
1 'polypeptide(L)'
;MKGSHLFLCLLSMSCCLNLMPAAGNKLFHFGPCRVSMSVTEIRSGFTAIKANIQARDPIRTLSILSHPHSLHKVKSLDRCCITHHLFNFYVDKVFKHCKTEDSYINRKISSIANSFLSVKRKLGQCYEQNKCLCGQESNEKFKQILANYEGLNVTSAAIKSLGELDILLDWIEKSP
;
A
#
# COMPACT_ATOMS: atom_id res chain seq x y z
N MET A 1 -59.48 13.71 -5.19
CA MET A 1 -58.00 13.80 -5.26
C MET A 1 -57.39 12.92 -4.17
N LYS A 2 -57.22 11.63 -4.45
CA LYS A 2 -56.57 10.64 -3.56
C LYS A 2 -55.58 9.87 -4.42
N GLY A 3 -54.32 10.29 -4.39
CA GLY A 3 -53.31 9.72 -5.28
C GLY A 3 -51.96 10.42 -5.10
N SER A 4 -51.45 10.49 -3.87
CA SER A 4 -50.15 11.12 -3.62
C SER A 4 -49.35 10.50 -2.48
N HIS A 5 -49.76 9.34 -1.93
CA HIS A 5 -49.00 8.66 -0.86
C HIS A 5 -48.26 7.41 -1.36
N LEU A 6 -48.74 6.74 -2.42
CA LEU A 6 -48.11 5.53 -2.95
C LEU A 6 -46.80 5.82 -3.70
N PHE A 7 -46.72 6.96 -4.39
CA PHE A 7 -45.54 7.36 -5.16
C PHE A 7 -44.37 7.86 -4.30
N LEU A 8 -44.64 8.45 -3.12
CA LEU A 8 -43.57 8.86 -2.20
C LEU A 8 -42.88 7.66 -1.53
N CYS A 9 -43.59 6.56 -1.27
CA CYS A 9 -42.99 5.36 -0.70
C CYS A 9 -42.07 4.61 -1.67
N LEU A 10 -42.37 4.62 -2.97
CA LEU A 10 -41.56 3.95 -3.98
C LEU A 10 -40.23 4.67 -4.25
N LEU A 11 -40.19 6.00 -4.11
CA LEU A 11 -38.94 6.78 -4.23
C LEU A 11 -38.01 6.62 -3.02
N SER A 12 -38.57 6.35 -1.84
CA SER A 12 -37.80 6.12 -0.60
C SER A 12 -36.99 4.80 -0.64
N MET A 13 -37.56 3.75 -1.23
CA MET A 13 -36.91 2.42 -1.28
C MET A 13 -35.82 2.28 -2.34
N SER A 14 -35.76 3.18 -3.33
CA SER A 14 -34.73 3.15 -4.39
C SER A 14 -33.41 3.81 -3.95
N CYS A 15 -33.42 4.61 -2.88
CA CYS A 15 -32.22 5.30 -2.39
C CYS A 15 -31.30 4.38 -1.56
N CYS A 16 -31.77 3.21 -1.14
CA CYS A 16 -31.00 2.26 -0.32
C CYS A 16 -30.11 1.29 -1.13
N LEU A 17 -30.28 1.21 -2.46
CA LEU A 17 -29.54 0.25 -3.30
C LEU A 17 -28.17 0.76 -3.77
N ASN A 18 -27.83 2.03 -3.52
CA ASN A 18 -26.53 2.60 -3.89
C ASN A 18 -25.60 2.84 -2.69
N LEU A 19 -25.97 2.39 -1.49
CA LEU A 19 -25.06 2.43 -0.34
C LEU A 19 -24.16 1.19 -0.32
N MET A 20 -23.48 0.91 -1.43
CA MET A 20 -22.17 0.26 -1.32
C MET A 20 -21.32 1.23 -0.49
N PRO A 21 -20.73 0.81 0.65
CA PRO A 21 -19.71 1.62 1.27
C PRO A 21 -18.65 1.82 0.20
N ALA A 22 -18.55 3.02 -0.36
CA ALA A 22 -17.40 3.39 -1.16
C ALA A 22 -16.21 3.02 -0.28
N ALA A 23 -15.38 2.09 -0.74
CA ALA A 23 -14.30 1.51 0.06
C ALA A 23 -13.41 2.67 0.52
N GLY A 24 -13.70 3.15 1.73
CA GLY A 24 -13.38 4.51 2.12
C GLY A 24 -11.89 4.65 2.35
N ASN A 25 -11.36 5.84 2.07
CA ASN A 25 -10.01 6.15 2.51
C ASN A 25 -9.97 6.10 4.04
N LYS A 26 -9.04 5.32 4.59
CA LYS A 26 -8.72 5.33 6.01
C LYS A 26 -7.61 6.36 6.27
N LEU A 27 -7.72 7.07 7.39
CA LEU A 27 -6.68 7.99 7.85
C LEU A 27 -5.67 7.21 8.69
N PHE A 28 -4.40 7.27 8.29
CA PHE A 28 -3.28 6.66 9.00
C PHE A 28 -2.41 7.71 9.65
N HIS A 29 -1.88 7.37 10.83
CA HIS A 29 -0.99 8.20 11.61
C HIS A 29 0.42 7.59 11.58
N PHE A 30 1.37 8.35 11.03
CA PHE A 30 2.78 7.97 11.03
C PHE A 30 3.54 9.05 11.81
N GLY A 31 3.63 8.88 13.13
CA GLY A 31 4.08 9.95 14.02
C GLY A 31 3.16 11.19 13.89
N PRO A 32 3.69 12.40 13.65
CA PRO A 32 2.87 13.59 13.46
C PRO A 32 2.32 13.74 12.02
N CYS A 33 2.68 12.87 11.08
CA CYS A 33 2.15 12.86 9.73
C CYS A 33 0.81 12.12 9.65
N ARG A 34 -0.17 12.71 8.95
CA ARG A 34 -1.50 12.11 8.71
C ARG A 34 -1.68 11.86 7.23
N VAL A 35 -2.00 10.62 6.86
CA VAL A 35 -2.14 10.23 5.45
C VAL A 35 -3.44 9.48 5.23
N SER A 36 -4.28 10.02 4.36
CA SER A 36 -5.49 9.36 3.90
C SER A 36 -5.19 8.44 2.71
N MET A 37 -5.52 7.15 2.82
CA MET A 37 -5.34 6.16 1.75
C MET A 37 -6.39 5.04 1.78
N SER A 38 -6.74 4.50 0.62
CA SER A 38 -7.61 3.33 0.51
C SER A 38 -6.78 2.04 0.53
N VAL A 39 -6.51 1.51 1.73
CA VAL A 39 -5.85 0.19 1.86
C VAL A 39 -6.73 -0.92 1.29
N THR A 40 -8.06 -0.78 1.39
CA THR A 40 -9.03 -1.73 0.85
C THR A 40 -8.96 -1.84 -0.67
N GLU A 41 -8.85 -0.70 -1.39
CA GLU A 41 -8.63 -0.69 -2.84
C GLU A 41 -7.31 -1.37 -3.21
N ILE A 42 -6.23 -1.04 -2.51
CA ILE A 42 -4.91 -1.65 -2.74
C ILE A 42 -4.95 -3.16 -2.50
N ARG A 43 -5.54 -3.61 -1.39
CA ARG A 43 -5.71 -5.04 -1.06
C ARG A 43 -6.54 -5.77 -2.10
N SER A 44 -7.64 -5.16 -2.56
CA SER A 44 -8.48 -5.72 -3.61
C SER A 44 -7.71 -5.87 -4.93
N GLY A 45 -7.01 -4.81 -5.35
CA GLY A 45 -6.15 -4.83 -6.53
C GLY A 45 -5.08 -5.90 -6.46
N PHE A 46 -4.40 -6.04 -5.32
CA PHE A 46 -3.37 -7.04 -5.11
C PHE A 46 -3.94 -8.46 -5.05
N THR A 47 -5.03 -8.67 -4.33
CA THR A 47 -5.69 -9.99 -4.20
C THR A 47 -6.03 -10.57 -5.58
N ALA A 48 -6.48 -9.71 -6.51
CA ALA A 48 -6.79 -10.09 -7.89
C ALA A 48 -5.60 -10.63 -8.70
N ILE A 49 -4.35 -10.34 -8.29
CA ILE A 49 -3.12 -10.75 -9.00
C ILE A 49 -2.15 -11.54 -8.12
N LYS A 50 -2.42 -11.69 -6.82
CA LYS A 50 -1.51 -12.24 -5.81
C LYS A 50 -0.95 -13.60 -6.21
N ALA A 51 -1.82 -14.55 -6.54
CA ALA A 51 -1.40 -15.90 -6.91
C ALA A 51 -0.50 -15.90 -8.14
N ASN A 52 -0.78 -15.05 -9.13
CA ASN A 52 0.02 -14.96 -10.35
C ASN A 52 1.40 -14.33 -10.08
N ILE A 53 1.44 -13.23 -9.32
CA ILE A 53 2.71 -12.59 -8.94
C ILE A 53 3.56 -13.54 -8.09
N GLN A 54 2.96 -14.16 -7.07
CA GLN A 54 3.67 -15.09 -6.20
C GLN A 54 4.12 -16.35 -6.94
N ALA A 55 3.39 -16.84 -7.95
CA ALA A 55 3.85 -17.96 -8.78
C ALA A 55 5.09 -17.61 -9.62
N ARG A 56 5.26 -16.33 -10.00
CA ARG A 56 6.43 -15.83 -10.74
C ARG A 56 7.64 -15.51 -9.86
N ASP A 57 7.52 -15.55 -8.53
CA ASP A 57 8.65 -15.36 -7.62
C ASP A 57 9.55 -16.60 -7.62
N PRO A 58 10.78 -16.53 -8.17
CA PRO A 58 11.69 -17.67 -8.19
C PRO A 58 12.37 -17.91 -6.83
N ILE A 59 12.26 -16.98 -5.87
CA ILE A 59 13.05 -16.99 -4.64
C ILE A 59 12.13 -17.24 -3.44
N ARG A 60 12.04 -18.50 -3.02
CA ARG A 60 11.22 -18.94 -1.87
C ARG A 60 11.95 -18.90 -0.52
N THR A 61 13.27 -18.86 -0.54
CA THR A 61 14.13 -19.02 0.66
C THR A 61 14.41 -17.74 1.40
N LEU A 62 14.21 -16.59 0.76
CA LEU A 62 14.44 -15.26 1.32
C LEU A 62 13.11 -14.51 1.40
N SER A 63 12.99 -13.55 2.32
CA SER A 63 11.95 -12.50 2.26
C SER A 63 12.61 -11.13 2.30
N ILE A 64 12.20 -10.24 1.40
CA ILE A 64 12.74 -8.88 1.32
C ILE A 64 12.22 -8.07 2.51
N LEU A 65 10.93 -8.23 2.85
CA LEU A 65 10.27 -7.65 4.02
C LEU A 65 10.32 -8.57 5.26
N SER A 66 11.45 -9.24 5.49
CA SER A 66 11.61 -10.22 6.57
C SER A 66 11.39 -9.66 7.99
N HIS A 67 10.82 -10.47 8.88
CA HIS A 67 10.74 -10.21 10.32
C HIS A 67 12.16 -10.32 10.91
N PRO A 68 12.63 -9.40 11.78
CA PRO A 68 11.87 -8.56 12.72
C PRO A 68 11.60 -7.10 12.30
N HIS A 69 11.80 -6.72 11.04
CA HIS A 69 11.83 -5.32 10.60
C HIS A 69 10.47 -4.65 10.39
N SER A 70 9.44 -5.14 11.07
CA SER A 70 8.09 -4.61 10.96
C SER A 70 7.96 -3.18 11.50
N LEU A 71 7.10 -2.39 10.84
CA LEU A 71 6.80 -1.00 11.25
C LEU A 71 6.29 -0.90 12.70
N HIS A 72 5.58 -1.92 13.20
CA HIS A 72 5.04 -1.91 14.57
C HIS A 72 6.13 -1.94 15.66
N LYS A 73 7.33 -2.42 15.34
CA LYS A 73 8.49 -2.42 16.26
C LYS A 73 9.33 -1.14 16.14
N VAL A 74 8.94 -0.18 15.31
CA VAL A 74 9.61 1.12 15.16
C VAL A 74 8.98 2.14 16.10
N LYS A 75 9.83 2.95 16.76
CA LYS A 75 9.38 4.09 17.57
C LYS A 75 8.43 4.98 16.78
N SER A 76 7.36 5.45 17.42
CA SER A 76 6.30 6.24 16.76
C SER A 76 6.85 7.44 15.96
N LEU A 77 7.85 8.14 16.50
CA LEU A 77 8.51 9.28 15.85
C LEU A 77 9.22 8.92 14.54
N ASP A 78 9.75 7.71 14.44
CA ASP A 78 10.52 7.21 13.30
C ASP A 78 9.62 6.56 12.23
N ARG A 79 8.35 6.27 12.55
CA ARG A 79 7.41 5.57 11.66
C ARG A 79 7.15 6.32 10.36
N CYS A 80 7.04 7.66 10.39
CA CYS A 80 6.89 8.42 9.14
C CYS A 80 8.07 8.17 8.21
N CYS A 81 9.30 8.26 8.73
CA CYS A 81 10.49 8.17 7.91
C CYS A 81 10.61 6.82 7.20
N ILE A 82 10.51 5.71 7.94
CA ILE A 82 10.58 4.39 7.34
C ILE A 82 9.40 4.13 6.37
N THR A 83 8.20 4.63 6.67
CA THR A 83 7.04 4.51 5.78
C THR A 83 7.29 5.31 4.49
N HIS A 84 7.80 6.52 4.58
CA HIS A 84 8.19 7.33 3.42
C HIS A 84 9.24 6.62 2.55
N HIS A 85 10.27 6.03 3.17
CA HIS A 85 11.26 5.23 2.45
C HIS A 85 10.66 4.00 1.75
N LEU A 86 9.75 3.27 2.40
CA LEU A 86 9.06 2.12 1.81
C LEU A 86 8.21 2.52 0.60
N PHE A 87 7.42 3.59 0.68
CA PHE A 87 6.63 4.05 -0.45
C PHE A 87 7.49 4.56 -1.62
N ASN A 88 8.61 5.24 -1.32
CA ASN A 88 9.60 5.61 -2.34
C ASN A 88 10.20 4.37 -3.01
N PHE A 89 10.65 3.41 -2.22
CA PHE A 89 11.18 2.13 -2.71
C PHE A 89 10.20 1.40 -3.62
N TYR A 90 8.94 1.27 -3.21
CA TYR A 90 7.93 0.60 -4.03
C TYR A 90 7.68 1.31 -5.36
N VAL A 91 7.55 2.64 -5.36
CA VAL A 91 7.32 3.43 -6.58
C VAL A 91 8.54 3.42 -7.50
N ASP A 92 9.72 3.66 -6.96
CA ASP A 92 10.92 3.96 -7.75
C ASP A 92 11.69 2.69 -8.17
N LYS A 93 11.55 1.59 -7.41
CA LYS A 93 12.27 0.33 -7.64
C LYS A 93 11.31 -0.83 -7.95
N VAL A 94 10.27 -1.05 -7.16
CA VAL A 94 9.40 -2.24 -7.31
C VAL A 94 8.50 -2.12 -8.53
N PHE A 95 7.57 -1.15 -8.56
CA PHE A 95 6.62 -1.02 -9.66
C PHE A 95 7.30 -0.69 -10.99
N LYS A 96 8.41 0.05 -10.96
CA LYS A 96 9.20 0.36 -12.16
C LYS A 96 9.71 -0.88 -12.90
N HIS A 97 10.09 -1.93 -12.17
CA HIS A 97 10.68 -3.15 -12.74
C HIS A 97 9.75 -4.37 -12.69
N CYS A 98 8.53 -4.22 -12.16
CA CYS A 98 7.53 -5.27 -12.16
C CYS A 98 6.67 -5.18 -13.42
N LYS A 99 7.03 -5.97 -14.44
CA LYS A 99 6.26 -6.11 -15.69
C LYS A 99 6.01 -7.58 -15.98
N THR A 100 4.83 -7.88 -16.50
CA THR A 100 4.46 -9.22 -16.98
C THR A 100 4.02 -9.15 -18.44
N GLU A 101 3.85 -10.30 -19.09
CA GLU A 101 3.26 -10.36 -20.43
C GLU A 101 1.72 -10.18 -20.41
N ASP A 102 1.10 -10.30 -19.24
CA ASP A 102 -0.35 -10.24 -19.07
C ASP A 102 -0.82 -8.78 -18.87
N SER A 103 -1.61 -8.29 -19.83
CA SER A 103 -2.15 -6.92 -19.80
C SER A 103 -3.12 -6.66 -18.66
N TYR A 104 -3.90 -7.66 -18.22
CA TYR A 104 -4.78 -7.52 -17.06
C TYR A 104 -3.96 -7.34 -15.78
N ILE A 105 -2.90 -8.13 -15.61
CA ILE A 105 -2.01 -8.03 -14.45
C ILE A 105 -1.31 -6.68 -14.43
N ASN A 106 -0.76 -6.24 -15.57
CA ASN A 106 -0.08 -4.95 -15.66
C ASN A 106 -1.03 -3.77 -15.35
N ARG A 107 -2.31 -3.85 -15.75
CA ARG A 107 -3.33 -2.85 -15.36
C ARG A 107 -3.55 -2.80 -13.85
N LYS A 108 -3.62 -3.96 -13.18
CA LYS A 108 -3.75 -4.03 -11.71
C LYS A 108 -2.49 -3.52 -11.01
N ILE A 109 -1.29 -3.87 -11.49
CA ILE A 109 -0.02 -3.31 -11.00
C ILE A 109 -0.03 -1.78 -11.10
N SER A 110 -0.46 -1.25 -12.25
CA SER A 110 -0.51 0.20 -12.50
C SER A 110 -1.51 0.90 -11.58
N SER A 111 -2.68 0.30 -11.35
CA SER A 111 -3.69 0.80 -10.40
C SER A 111 -3.12 0.87 -8.99
N ILE A 112 -2.46 -0.20 -8.50
CA ILE A 112 -1.81 -0.22 -7.19
C ILE A 112 -0.70 0.83 -7.11
N ALA A 113 0.15 0.93 -8.14
CA ALA A 113 1.25 1.88 -8.20
C ALA A 113 0.78 3.33 -8.10
N ASN A 114 -0.37 3.66 -8.71
CA ASN A 114 -0.98 4.99 -8.60
C ASN A 114 -1.48 5.29 -7.18
N SER A 115 -2.08 4.32 -6.49
CA SER A 115 -2.45 4.47 -5.08
C SER A 115 -1.22 4.71 -4.21
N PHE A 116 -0.12 3.98 -4.45
CA PHE A 116 1.17 4.18 -3.78
C PHE A 116 1.78 5.56 -4.07
N LEU A 117 1.72 6.03 -5.33
CA LEU A 117 2.22 7.34 -5.72
C LEU A 117 1.48 8.47 -4.99
N SER A 118 0.16 8.36 -4.83
CA SER A 118 -0.64 9.30 -4.05
C SER A 118 -0.18 9.39 -2.59
N VAL A 119 0.11 8.24 -1.97
CA VAL A 119 0.63 8.17 -0.59
C VAL A 119 2.05 8.70 -0.49
N LYS A 120 2.94 8.31 -1.40
CA LYS A 120 4.32 8.83 -1.51
C LYS A 120 4.34 10.36 -1.50
N ARG A 121 3.49 11.01 -2.31
CA ARG A 121 3.38 12.47 -2.37
C ARG A 121 3.00 13.09 -1.02
N LYS A 122 2.02 12.52 -0.32
CA LYS A 122 1.57 13.00 1.01
C LYS A 122 2.65 12.82 2.07
N LEU A 123 3.37 11.69 2.06
CA LEU A 123 4.50 11.44 2.96
C LEU A 123 5.67 12.39 2.66
N GLY A 124 5.94 12.68 1.38
CA GLY A 124 6.93 13.67 0.95
C GLY A 124 6.63 15.07 1.49
N GLN A 125 5.36 15.51 1.45
CA GLN A 125 4.95 16.77 2.06
C GLN A 125 5.18 16.80 3.58
N CYS A 126 4.92 15.69 4.28
CA CYS A 126 5.24 15.60 5.70
C CYS A 126 6.75 15.69 5.97
N TYR A 127 7.56 15.06 5.12
CA TYR A 127 9.01 15.12 5.22
C TYR A 127 9.53 16.56 5.02
N GLU A 128 9.07 17.26 3.98
CA GLU A 128 9.42 18.67 3.70
C GLU A 128 8.99 19.61 4.83
N GLN A 129 7.89 19.30 5.54
CA GLN A 129 7.39 20.05 6.69
C GLN A 129 8.08 19.68 8.02
N ASN A 130 9.16 18.88 8.00
CA ASN A 130 9.84 18.37 9.18
C ASN A 130 8.92 17.59 10.15
N LYS A 131 7.85 16.97 9.62
CA LYS A 131 6.92 16.09 10.38
C LYS A 131 7.36 14.63 10.36
N CYS A 132 8.54 14.32 9.84
CA CYS A 132 9.08 12.97 9.79
C CYS A 132 10.49 13.00 10.35
N LEU A 133 10.66 12.49 11.57
CA LEU A 133 11.97 12.33 12.17
C LEU A 133 12.58 11.03 11.65
N CYS A 134 13.84 11.10 11.24
CA CYS A 134 14.59 9.97 10.70
C CYS A 134 15.73 9.60 11.65
N GLY A 135 15.40 8.86 12.71
CA GLY A 135 16.38 8.29 13.62
C GLY A 135 17.22 7.18 12.99
N GLN A 136 18.21 6.69 13.75
CA GLN A 136 19.08 5.60 13.32
C GLN A 136 18.29 4.31 13.06
N GLU A 137 17.28 4.01 13.88
CA GLU A 137 16.48 2.79 13.78
C GLU A 137 15.72 2.66 12.45
N SER A 138 15.04 3.73 12.00
CA SER A 138 14.31 3.73 10.74
C SER A 138 15.24 3.56 9.54
N ASN A 139 16.39 4.24 9.58
CA ASN A 139 17.41 4.16 8.53
C ASN A 139 18.04 2.77 8.43
N GLU A 140 18.43 2.16 9.55
CA GLU A 140 19.04 0.82 9.56
C GLU A 140 18.07 -0.26 9.06
N LYS A 141 16.82 -0.23 9.54
CA LYS A 141 15.79 -1.16 9.08
C LYS A 141 15.53 -1.01 7.58
N PHE A 142 15.43 0.21 7.08
CA PHE A 142 15.25 0.42 5.64
C PHE A 142 16.47 -0.01 4.83
N LYS A 143 17.70 0.27 5.31
CA LYS A 143 18.94 -0.19 4.66
C LYS A 143 18.99 -1.71 4.52
N GLN A 144 18.51 -2.46 5.50
CA GLN A 144 18.44 -3.93 5.42
C GLN A 144 17.45 -4.39 4.36
N ILE A 145 16.26 -3.77 4.28
CA ILE A 145 15.28 -4.06 3.22
C ILE A 145 15.89 -3.77 1.84
N LEU A 146 16.59 -2.64 1.70
CA LEU A 146 17.25 -2.27 0.45
C LEU A 146 18.36 -3.25 0.08
N ALA A 147 19.19 -3.66 1.04
CA ALA A 147 20.25 -4.65 0.82
C ALA A 147 19.68 -6.01 0.38
N ASN A 148 18.57 -6.46 0.98
CA ASN A 148 17.88 -7.69 0.57
C ASN A 148 17.36 -7.60 -0.88
N TYR A 149 16.88 -6.44 -1.29
CA TYR A 149 16.43 -6.21 -2.67
C TYR A 149 17.62 -6.17 -3.65
N GLU A 150 18.68 -5.43 -3.31
CA GLU A 150 19.86 -5.23 -4.17
C GLU A 150 20.73 -6.49 -4.30
N GLY A 151 20.63 -7.42 -3.35
CA GLY A 151 21.27 -8.74 -3.43
C GLY A 151 20.64 -9.68 -4.46
N LEU A 152 19.54 -9.29 -5.11
CA LEU A 152 18.80 -10.08 -6.09
C LEU A 152 18.82 -9.43 -7.47
N ASN A 153 18.52 -10.21 -8.52
CA ASN A 153 18.27 -9.64 -9.84
C ASN A 153 17.08 -8.67 -9.77
N VAL A 154 17.20 -7.49 -10.37
CA VAL A 154 16.22 -6.39 -10.26
C VAL A 154 14.78 -6.81 -10.59
N THR A 155 14.57 -7.65 -11.61
CA THR A 155 13.23 -8.11 -12.00
C THR A 155 12.69 -9.12 -11.00
N SER A 156 13.50 -10.10 -10.59
CA SER A 156 13.12 -11.07 -9.57
C SER A 156 12.82 -10.38 -8.23
N ALA A 157 13.65 -9.41 -7.84
CA ALA A 157 13.48 -8.61 -6.63
C ALA A 157 12.17 -7.81 -6.67
N ALA A 158 11.84 -7.19 -7.80
CA ALA A 158 10.59 -6.46 -7.97
C ALA A 158 9.35 -7.37 -7.89
N ILE A 159 9.37 -8.52 -8.57
CA ILE A 159 8.27 -9.51 -8.48
C ILE A 159 8.11 -9.98 -7.04
N LYS A 160 9.22 -10.27 -6.36
CA LYS A 160 9.23 -10.70 -4.97
C LYS A 160 8.66 -9.64 -4.02
N SER A 161 9.15 -8.41 -4.09
CA SER A 161 8.63 -7.31 -3.25
C SER A 161 7.14 -7.04 -3.51
N LEU A 162 6.66 -7.17 -4.75
CA LEU A 162 5.24 -7.08 -5.03
C LEU A 162 4.47 -8.27 -4.45
N GLY A 163 5.03 -9.49 -4.54
CA GLY A 163 4.47 -10.70 -3.95
C GLY A 163 4.35 -10.66 -2.42
N GLU A 164 5.13 -9.81 -1.76
CA GLU A 164 5.14 -9.55 -0.32
C GLU A 164 4.32 -8.30 0.07
N LEU A 165 3.52 -7.74 -0.85
CA LEU A 165 2.76 -6.52 -0.60
C LEU A 165 1.76 -6.67 0.57
N ASP A 166 1.20 -7.86 0.79
CA ASP A 166 0.36 -8.13 1.97
C ASP A 166 1.10 -7.92 3.30
N ILE A 167 2.39 -8.27 3.36
CA ILE A 167 3.25 -8.02 4.53
C ILE A 167 3.35 -6.52 4.81
N LEU A 168 3.59 -5.71 3.78
CA LEU A 168 3.65 -4.25 3.92
C LEU A 168 2.31 -3.66 4.38
N LEU A 169 1.20 -4.08 3.78
CA LEU A 169 -0.12 -3.56 4.14
C LEU A 169 -0.49 -3.95 5.58
N ASP A 170 -0.12 -5.16 6.01
CA ASP A 170 -0.23 -5.59 7.39
C ASP A 170 0.61 -4.72 8.34
N TRP A 171 1.82 -4.33 7.95
CA TRP A 171 2.65 -3.43 8.75
C TRP A 171 1.99 -2.05 8.91
N ILE A 172 1.41 -1.51 7.84
CA ILE A 172 0.72 -0.21 7.87
C ILE A 172 -0.51 -0.27 8.76
N GLU A 173 -1.34 -1.32 8.63
CA GLU A 173 -2.58 -1.45 9.40
C GLU A 173 -2.35 -1.75 10.89
N LYS A 174 -1.27 -2.46 11.22
CA LYS A 174 -0.91 -2.82 12.60
C LYS A 174 -0.02 -1.77 13.30
N SER A 175 0.30 -0.68 12.62
CA SER A 175 1.04 0.45 13.21
C SER A 175 0.06 1.54 13.63
N PRO A 176 -0.27 1.66 14.93
CA PRO A 176 -1.19 2.68 15.42
C PRO A 176 -0.64 4.10 15.28
#